data_AF-A0A8J6NK27-F1
#
_entry.id   AF-A0A8J6NK27-F1
#
_cell.length_a   1.000
_cell.length_b   1.000
_cell.length_c   1.000
_cell.angle_alpha   90.00
_cell.angle_beta   90.00
_cell.angle_gamma   90.00
#
_symmetry.space_group_name_H-M   'P 1'
#
loop_
_entity.id
_entity.type
_entity.pdbx_description
1 polymer ?
#
loop_
_entity_poly.entity_id
_entity_poly.type
_entity_poly.pdbx_seq_one_letter_code
_entity_poly.pdbx_strand_id
1 'polypeptide(L)'
;MKNNNIIIFDGVCNLCNWSVQFIVKRDFKNIFKFATAQSEFGISILERNGYSIENPESILLIRNGKVLEKSDAALEIASELEKGWKALVLFRIFPKRFRDFLYDWIA
;
A
#
# COMPACT_ATOMS: atom_id res chain seq x y z
N MET A 1 -16.93 10.73 -6.46
CA MET A 1 -15.53 10.90 -6.92
C MET A 1 -15.23 9.77 -7.90
N LYS A 2 -14.90 10.07 -9.16
CA LYS A 2 -14.62 9.07 -10.20
C LYS A 2 -13.40 8.22 -9.79
N ASN A 3 -13.60 6.93 -9.56
CA ASN A 3 -12.63 5.82 -9.66
C ASN A 3 -11.15 6.12 -9.37
N ASN A 4 -10.83 6.78 -8.26
CA ASN A 4 -9.44 6.99 -7.86
C ASN A 4 -9.04 5.86 -6.91
N ASN A 5 -8.29 4.87 -7.42
CA ASN A 5 -7.63 3.88 -6.59
C ASN A 5 -6.40 4.54 -5.97
N ILE A 6 -6.47 4.89 -4.68
CA ILE A 6 -5.40 5.64 -4.00
C ILE A 6 -4.67 4.71 -3.04
N ILE A 7 -3.38 4.54 -3.27
CA ILE A 7 -2.47 3.80 -2.40
C ILE A 7 -1.89 4.79 -1.39
N ILE A 8 -2.16 4.55 -0.11
CA ILE A 8 -1.58 5.32 1.00
C ILE A 8 -0.51 4.47 1.68
N PHE A 9 0.65 5.06 1.92
CA PHE A 9 1.78 4.36 2.49
C PHE A 9 2.56 5.25 3.45
N ASP A 10 3.32 4.63 4.35
CA ASP A 10 4.29 5.33 5.18
C ASP A 10 5.58 5.58 4.40
N GLY A 11 5.92 6.85 4.21
CA GLY A 11 7.13 7.28 3.50
C GLY A 11 8.44 7.03 4.27
N VAL A 12 8.37 6.67 5.55
CA VAL A 12 9.53 6.42 6.42
C VAL A 12 9.97 4.94 6.36
N CYS A 13 9.04 4.03 6.08
CA CYS A 13 9.32 2.60 6.01
C CYS A 13 9.94 2.20 4.65
N ASN A 14 11.17 1.70 4.66
CA ASN A 14 11.87 1.21 3.47
C ASN A 14 11.08 0.13 2.71
N LEU A 15 10.34 -0.72 3.43
CA LEU A 15 9.51 -1.77 2.84
C LEU A 15 8.30 -1.21 2.09
N CYS A 16 7.62 -0.23 2.70
CA CYS A 16 6.48 0.46 2.07
C CYS A 16 6.94 1.18 0.80
N ASN A 17 8.05 1.93 0.89
CA ASN A 17 8.63 2.63 -0.24
C ASN A 17 9.02 1.67 -1.38
N TRP A 18 9.70 0.56 -1.07
CA TRP A 18 10.06 -0.45 -2.09
C TRP A 18 8.84 -1.08 -2.75
N SER A 19 7.78 -1.32 -1.96
CA SER A 19 6.53 -1.88 -2.45
C SER A 19 5.81 -0.90 -3.39
N VAL A 20 5.75 0.39 -3.03
CA VAL A 20 5.23 1.46 -3.90
C VAL A 20 6.02 1.58 -5.20
N GLN A 21 7.34 1.64 -5.12
CA GLN A 21 8.21 1.69 -6.31
C GLN A 21 8.02 0.49 -7.24
N PHE A 22 7.78 -0.70 -6.68
CA PHE A 22 7.45 -1.89 -7.46
C PHE A 22 6.13 -1.74 -8.23
N ILE A 23 5.10 -1.18 -7.56
CA ILE A 23 3.78 -0.96 -8.14
C ILE A 23 3.86 0.12 -9.23
N VAL A 24 4.49 1.28 -8.94
CA VAL A 24 4.69 2.37 -9.90
C VAL A 24 5.35 1.88 -11.20
N LYS A 25 6.37 1.02 -11.10
CA LYS A 25 7.07 0.46 -12.27
C LYS A 25 6.22 -0.51 -13.11
N ARG A 26 5.06 -0.96 -12.61
CA ARG A 26 4.21 -2.00 -13.21
C ARG A 26 2.78 -1.54 -13.47
N ASP A 27 2.38 -0.39 -12.94
CA ASP A 27 1.12 0.27 -13.22
C ASP A 27 1.19 1.05 -14.54
N PHE A 28 1.36 0.32 -15.66
CA PHE A 28 1.43 0.91 -17.00
C PHE A 28 0.12 1.62 -17.41
N LYS A 29 -1.00 1.25 -16.78
CA LYS A 29 -2.32 1.82 -17.04
C LYS A 29 -2.63 3.03 -16.15
N ASN A 30 -1.71 3.41 -15.27
CA ASN A 30 -1.83 4.56 -14.37
C ASN A 30 -3.14 4.51 -13.55
N ILE A 31 -3.50 3.30 -13.13
CA ILE A 31 -4.72 2.96 -12.39
C ILE A 31 -4.64 3.50 -10.96
N PHE A 32 -3.43 3.49 -10.38
CA PHE A 32 -3.20 3.85 -8.99
C PHE A 32 -2.63 5.26 -8.86
N LYS A 33 -3.10 5.98 -7.83
CA LYS A 33 -2.50 7.21 -7.33
C LYS A 33 -1.84 6.91 -6.00
N PHE A 34 -0.82 7.68 -5.65
CA PHE A 34 -0.01 7.44 -4.46
C PHE A 34 -0.02 8.67 -3.58
N ALA A 35 -0.21 8.47 -2.27
CA ALA A 35 -0.14 9.51 -1.27
C ALA A 35 0.55 8.98 -0.02
N THR A 36 1.25 9.85 0.72
CA THR A 36 1.82 9.45 2.01
C THR A 36 0.79 9.62 3.11
N ALA A 37 0.83 8.75 4.12
CA ALA A 37 -0.04 8.82 5.28
C ALA A 37 0.14 10.14 6.07
N GLN A 38 1.33 10.74 6.00
CA GLN A 38 1.66 12.01 6.66
C GLN A 38 1.26 13.26 5.85
N SER A 39 0.87 13.10 4.58
CA SER A 39 0.43 14.25 3.78
C SER A 39 -0.96 14.72 4.22
N GLU A 40 -1.23 16.03 4.13
CA GLU A 40 -2.56 16.61 4.41
C GLU A 40 -3.66 15.92 3.59
N PHE A 41 -3.36 15.55 2.34
CA PHE A 41 -4.25 14.77 1.50
C PHE A 41 -4.50 13.35 2.04
N GLY A 42 -3.43 12.64 2.46
CA GLY A 42 -3.52 11.30 3.03
C GLY A 42 -4.31 11.26 4.34
N ILE A 43 -4.07 12.23 5.22
CA ILE A 43 -4.79 12.40 6.49
C ILE A 43 -6.26 12.66 6.22
N SER A 44 -6.56 13.69 5.42
CA SER A 44 -7.96 14.08 5.16
C SER A 44 -8.77 12.98 4.48
N ILE A 45 -8.16 12.17 3.61
CA ILE A 45 -8.89 11.09 2.96
C ILE A 45 -9.08 9.89 3.88
N LEU A 46 -8.14 9.57 4.77
CA LEU A 46 -8.31 8.49 5.73
C LEU A 46 -9.37 8.85 6.79
N GLU A 47 -9.35 10.07 7.31
CA GLU A 47 -10.38 10.59 8.21
C GLU A 47 -11.78 10.53 7.59
N ARG A 48 -11.92 10.94 6.31
CA ARG A 48 -13.21 10.87 5.58
C ARG A 48 -13.73 9.44 5.42
N ASN A 49 -12.86 8.45 5.45
CA ASN A 49 -13.25 7.04 5.38
C ASN A 49 -13.31 6.38 6.77
N GLY A 50 -13.28 7.18 7.86
CA GLY A 50 -13.39 6.68 9.24
C GLY A 50 -12.15 5.95 9.74
N TYR A 51 -11.00 6.15 9.10
CA TYR A 51 -9.74 5.49 9.44
C TYR A 51 -8.82 6.48 10.19
N SER A 52 -8.47 6.15 11.44
CA SER A 52 -7.54 6.96 12.23
C SER A 52 -6.12 6.43 12.07
N ILE A 53 -5.18 7.33 11.79
CA ILE A 53 -3.78 6.98 11.56
C ILE A 53 -3.03 7.05 12.88
N GLU A 54 -2.88 5.91 13.54
CA GLU A 54 -1.76 5.70 14.46
C GLU A 54 -0.73 4.85 13.71
N ASN A 55 0.11 5.50 12.88
CA ASN A 55 1.18 4.89 12.07
C ASN A 55 0.75 3.64 11.28
N PRO A 56 0.35 3.77 10.01
CA PRO A 56 0.03 2.59 9.23
C PRO A 56 1.35 1.85 8.97
N GLU A 57 1.60 0.78 9.72
CA GLU A 57 2.73 -0.13 9.51
C GLU A 57 2.67 -0.86 8.15
N SER A 58 1.69 -0.54 7.30
CA SER A 58 1.40 -1.23 6.05
C SER A 58 0.78 -0.31 5.00
N ILE A 59 0.79 -0.76 3.75
CA ILE A 59 0.15 -0.07 2.62
C ILE A 59 -1.38 -0.21 2.74
N LEU A 60 -2.07 0.91 2.54
CA LEU A 60 -3.51 1.01 2.46
C LEU A 60 -3.94 1.27 1.01
N LEU A 61 -5.07 0.73 0.59
CA LEU A 61 -5.68 1.03 -0.69
C LEU A 61 -7.09 1.59 -0.47
N ILE A 62 -7.32 2.80 -0.95
CA ILE A 62 -8.66 3.40 -1.02
C ILE A 62 -9.24 3.07 -2.39
N ARG A 63 -10.32 2.28 -2.38
CA ARG A 63 -11.07 1.90 -3.58
C ARG A 63 -12.56 2.08 -3.33
N ASN A 64 -13.23 2.85 -4.18
CA ASN A 64 -14.68 3.08 -4.10
C ASN A 64 -15.17 3.56 -2.71
N GLY A 65 -14.37 4.38 -2.01
CA GLY A 65 -14.72 4.86 -0.67
C GLY A 65 -14.58 3.80 0.44
N LYS A 66 -13.84 2.72 0.17
CA LYS A 66 -13.45 1.72 1.17
C LYS A 66 -11.94 1.73 1.33
N VAL A 67 -11.49 1.60 2.57
CA VAL A 67 -10.08 1.40 2.91
C VAL A 67 -9.86 -0.12 2.98
N LEU A 68 -8.93 -0.61 2.18
CA LEU A 68 -8.39 -1.96 2.25
C LEU A 68 -7.02 -1.89 2.91
N GLU A 69 -6.70 -2.88 3.73
CA GLU A 69 -5.45 -2.95 4.48
C GLU A 69 -4.69 -4.24 4.20
N LYS A 70 -3.40 -4.27 4.58
CA LYS A 70 -2.61 -5.50 4.69
C LYS A 70 -2.72 -6.38 3.44
N SER A 71 -3.15 -7.63 3.61
CA SER A 71 -3.30 -8.61 2.53
C SER A 71 -4.39 -8.22 1.54
N ASP A 72 -5.47 -7.60 1.98
CA ASP A 72 -6.59 -7.23 1.10
C ASP A 72 -6.18 -6.12 0.14
N ALA A 73 -5.47 -5.10 0.66
CA ALA A 73 -4.85 -4.09 -0.19
C ALA A 73 -3.87 -4.71 -1.19
N ALA A 74 -2.99 -5.61 -0.73
CA ALA A 74 -1.99 -6.25 -1.59
C ALA A 74 -2.63 -7.11 -2.70
N LEU A 75 -3.63 -7.91 -2.36
CA LEU A 75 -4.36 -8.77 -3.31
C LEU A 75 -5.11 -7.94 -4.34
N GLU A 76 -5.79 -6.87 -3.88
CA GLU A 76 -6.56 -6.00 -4.77
C GLU A 76 -5.65 -5.24 -5.73
N ILE A 77 -4.56 -4.64 -5.24
CA ILE A 77 -3.54 -3.98 -6.08
C ILE A 77 -2.99 -4.97 -7.11
N ALA A 78 -2.63 -6.18 -6.67
CA ALA A 78 -2.10 -7.21 -7.55
C ALA A 78 -3.12 -7.72 -8.58
N SER A 79 -4.41 -7.70 -8.25
CA SER A 79 -5.47 -8.15 -9.15
C SER A 79 -5.57 -7.27 -10.40
N GLU A 80 -5.26 -5.98 -10.26
CA GLU A 80 -5.27 -4.94 -11.29
C GLU A 80 -3.94 -4.83 -12.05
N LEU A 81 -2.83 -5.25 -11.44
CA LEU A 81 -1.56 -5.42 -12.14
C LEU A 81 -1.67 -6.59 -13.14
N GLU A 82 -1.07 -6.45 -14.34
CA GLU A 82 -1.29 -7.39 -15.44
C GLU A 82 -0.93 -8.86 -15.10
N LYS A 83 -1.62 -9.79 -15.79
CA LYS A 83 -1.77 -11.21 -15.46
C LYS A 83 -0.48 -12.00 -15.14
N GLY A 84 0.70 -11.56 -15.60
CA GLY A 84 1.98 -12.21 -15.31
C GLY A 84 2.48 -12.04 -13.87
N TRP A 85 1.97 -11.05 -13.12
CA TRP A 85 2.52 -10.69 -11.80
C TRP A 85 1.72 -11.25 -10.62
N LYS A 86 0.52 -11.80 -10.84
CA LYS A 86 -0.29 -12.41 -9.78
C LYS A 86 0.42 -13.57 -9.07
N ALA A 87 1.26 -14.33 -9.80
CA ALA A 87 2.06 -15.42 -9.26
C ALA A 87 3.28 -14.96 -8.43
N LEU A 88 3.94 -13.86 -8.83
CA LEU A 88 5.08 -13.29 -8.10
C LEU A 88 4.65 -12.53 -6.84
N VAL A 89 3.41 -12.04 -6.80
CA VAL A 89 2.83 -11.44 -5.60
C VAL A 89 2.65 -12.48 -4.50
N LEU A 90 2.28 -13.72 -4.82
CA LEU A 90 2.23 -14.81 -3.84
C LEU A 90 3.62 -15.14 -3.25
N PHE A 91 4.68 -14.94 -4.04
CA PHE A 91 6.08 -15.13 -3.60
C PHE A 91 6.65 -13.94 -2.81
N ARG A 92 6.02 -12.76 -2.92
CA ARG A 92 6.47 -11.52 -2.27
C ARG A 92 5.60 -11.12 -1.07
N ILE A 93 4.40 -11.69 -0.96
CA ILE A 93 3.58 -11.71 0.25
C ILE A 93 4.06 -12.88 1.14
N PHE A 94 5.29 -12.82 1.64
CA PHE A 94 5.69 -13.52 2.88
C PHE A 94 7.11 -13.08 3.31
N PRO A 95 7.42 -12.87 4.61
CA PRO A 95 6.52 -12.73 5.75
C PRO A 95 6.82 -11.50 6.63
N LYS A 96 5.94 -11.30 7.61
CA LYS A 96 6.18 -10.57 8.88
C LYS A 96 7.56 -10.85 9.53
N ARG A 97 8.29 -11.91 9.15
CA ARG A 97 9.66 -12.17 9.62
C ARG A 97 10.69 -11.13 9.19
N PHE A 98 10.48 -10.42 8.08
CA PHE A 98 11.42 -9.34 7.72
C PHE A 98 11.14 -8.05 8.52
N ARG A 99 9.89 -7.89 8.99
CA ARG A 99 9.50 -6.79 9.88
C ARG A 99 10.20 -6.92 11.24
N ASP A 100 10.31 -8.15 11.76
CA ASP A 100 11.00 -8.41 13.02
C ASP A 100 12.54 -8.42 12.84
N PHE A 101 13.06 -8.91 11.71
CA PHE A 101 14.52 -8.97 11.47
C PHE A 101 15.20 -7.59 11.34
N LEU A 102 14.49 -6.58 10.79
CA LEU A 102 15.04 -5.23 10.67
C LEU A 102 14.88 -4.40 11.94
N TYR A 103 13.90 -4.73 12.80
CA TYR A 103 13.73 -4.05 14.08
C TYR A 103 14.72 -4.57 15.14
N ASP A 104 14.97 -5.88 15.19
CA ASP A 104 15.98 -6.49 16.09
C ASP A 104 17.43 -6.13 15.74
N TRP A 105 17.69 -5.48 14.59
CA TRP A 105 19.04 -4.99 14.25
C TRP A 105 19.26 -3.51 14.65
N ILE A 106 18.19 -2.79 14.98
CA ILE A 106 18.28 -1.38 15.41
C ILE A 106 18.03 -1.24 16.93
N ALA A 107 17.63 -2.31 17.63
CA ALA A 107 17.56 -2.39 19.09
C ALA A 107 18.81 -3.06 19.69
#